data_AF-A0A9P5N6Y0-F1
#
_entry.id   AF-A0A9P5N6Y0-F1
#
_cell.length_a   1.000
_cell.length_b   1.000
_cell.length_c   1.000
_cell.angle_alpha   90.00
_cell.angle_beta   90.00
_cell.angle_gamma   90.00
#
_symmetry.space_group_name_H-M   'P 1'
#
loop_
_entity.id
_entity.type
_entity.pdbx_description
1 polymer ?
#
loop_
_entity_poly.entity_id
_entity_poly.type
_entity_poly.pdbx_seq_one_letter_code
_entity_poly.pdbx_strand_id
1 'polypeptide(L)'
;MTKEHSEVLPLELLFHIIDSIDSSSSEGRQSLSACACVHHALLIICQERLFRDIELSYFLNDDHKIVFCDGQGTTGHKFLGLLAASPHIGSHVRNLTINVVGGTALPKSFELCSTSPSFSFYRIVPQLSNLQGLFAHNRNGFYRDVFDERTESFFINLAPSLTKLDLFLLPPLPLSIFSNCNRLEELHINGLTMDVAHLPMNMNKVKLRVLEVSYGPTHDNKPMTPLFSAPSSPLDISHLRSLKLEGI
;
A
#
# COMPACT_ATOMS: atom_id res chain seq x y z
N MET A 1 -10.28 -1.07 -60.44
CA MET A 1 -10.77 -1.07 -59.04
C MET A 1 -9.77 -1.84 -58.21
N THR A 2 -8.82 -1.13 -57.60
CA THR A 2 -7.85 -1.68 -56.64
C THR A 2 -8.54 -1.82 -55.29
N LYS A 3 -8.56 -3.03 -54.72
CA LYS A 3 -9.01 -3.23 -53.34
C LYS A 3 -7.97 -2.62 -52.41
N GLU A 4 -8.30 -1.53 -51.74
CA GLU A 4 -7.52 -1.06 -50.60
C GLU A 4 -7.63 -2.09 -49.48
N HIS A 5 -6.51 -2.73 -49.16
CA HIS A 5 -6.38 -3.51 -47.95
C HIS A 5 -6.21 -2.51 -46.80
N SER A 6 -7.27 -2.26 -46.05
CA SER A 6 -7.19 -1.52 -44.79
C SER A 6 -6.38 -2.35 -43.80
N GLU A 7 -5.14 -1.94 -43.55
CA GLU A 7 -4.31 -2.49 -42.47
C GLU A 7 -4.85 -1.97 -41.15
N VAL A 8 -5.75 -2.74 -40.54
CA VAL A 8 -6.28 -2.44 -39.20
C VAL A 8 -5.33 -3.03 -38.17
N LEU A 9 -4.82 -2.18 -37.26
CA LEU A 9 -4.00 -2.62 -36.14
C LEU A 9 -4.86 -3.50 -35.20
N PRO A 10 -4.43 -4.75 -34.89
CA PRO A 10 -5.09 -5.59 -33.90
C PRO A 10 -5.18 -4.90 -32.52
N LEU A 11 -6.32 -5.07 -31.84
CA LEU A 11 -6.57 -4.46 -30.53
C LEU A 11 -5.56 -4.93 -29.48
N GLU A 12 -5.08 -6.16 -29.59
CA GLU A 12 -4.11 -6.76 -28.68
C GLU A 12 -2.78 -5.98 -28.71
N LEU A 13 -2.36 -5.53 -29.90
CA LEU A 13 -1.14 -4.71 -30.04
C LEU A 13 -1.34 -3.33 -29.42
N LEU A 14 -2.53 -2.76 -29.58
CA LEU A 14 -2.87 -1.48 -28.97
C LEU A 14 -2.87 -1.56 -27.43
N PHE A 15 -3.34 -2.68 -26.87
CA PHE A 15 -3.31 -2.91 -25.42
C PHE A 15 -1.87 -3.08 -24.92
N HIS A 16 -1.03 -3.81 -25.67
CA HIS A 16 0.39 -3.90 -25.34
C HIS A 16 1.11 -2.55 -25.38
N ILE A 17 0.77 -1.67 -26.33
CA ILE A 17 1.31 -0.31 -26.38
C ILE A 17 0.90 0.46 -25.12
N ILE A 18 -0.39 0.47 -24.79
CA ILE A 18 -0.91 1.16 -23.59
C ILE A 18 -0.25 0.62 -22.32
N ASP A 19 -0.08 -0.70 -22.22
CA ASP A 19 0.53 -1.36 -21.08
C ASP A 19 2.01 -1.01 -20.88
N SER A 20 2.69 -0.54 -21.94
CA SER A 20 4.08 -0.09 -21.88
C SER A 20 4.24 1.37 -21.45
N ILE A 21 3.13 2.14 -21.38
CA ILE A 21 3.16 3.54 -20.94
C ILE A 21 3.30 3.60 -19.42
N ASP A 22 4.31 4.33 -18.96
CA ASP A 22 4.56 4.53 -17.53
C ASP A 22 3.54 5.49 -16.90
N SER A 23 2.55 4.93 -16.18
CA SER A 23 1.50 5.68 -15.48
C SER A 23 1.98 6.45 -14.24
N SER A 24 3.22 6.24 -13.80
CA SER A 24 3.83 6.98 -12.70
C SER A 24 4.42 8.33 -13.16
N SER A 25 4.77 8.45 -14.44
CA SER A 25 5.30 9.66 -15.04
C SER A 25 4.19 10.66 -15.44
N SER A 26 4.50 11.96 -15.41
CA SER A 26 3.57 13.00 -15.89
C SER A 26 3.22 12.81 -17.38
N GLU A 27 4.23 12.53 -18.21
CA GLU A 27 4.07 12.33 -19.65
C GLU A 27 3.24 11.09 -19.99
N GLY A 28 3.48 9.98 -19.28
CA GLY A 28 2.70 8.76 -19.46
C GLY A 28 1.25 8.93 -19.02
N ARG A 29 0.99 9.64 -17.92
CA ARG A 29 -0.39 9.98 -17.50
C ARG A 29 -1.11 10.84 -18.53
N GLN A 30 -0.44 11.84 -19.10
CA GLN A 30 -1.00 12.67 -20.18
C GLN A 30 -1.29 11.83 -21.42
N SER A 31 -0.37 10.94 -21.80
CA SER A 31 -0.52 10.03 -22.94
C SER A 31 -1.73 9.10 -22.77
N LEU A 32 -1.85 8.44 -21.61
CA LEU A 32 -3.00 7.60 -21.27
C LEU A 32 -4.31 8.39 -21.28
N SER A 33 -4.30 9.63 -20.79
CA SER A 33 -5.49 10.48 -20.77
C SER A 33 -5.91 10.88 -22.20
N ALA A 34 -4.94 11.18 -23.07
CA ALA A 34 -5.21 11.46 -24.48
C ALA A 34 -5.77 10.22 -25.20
N CYS A 35 -5.17 9.04 -24.99
CA CYS A 35 -5.66 7.77 -25.55
C CYS A 35 -7.08 7.44 -25.09
N ALA A 36 -7.40 7.71 -23.82
CA ALA A 36 -8.73 7.52 -23.26
C ALA A 36 -9.82 8.34 -23.98
N CYS A 37 -9.46 9.49 -24.56
CA CYS A 37 -10.38 10.34 -25.31
C CYS A 37 -10.64 9.88 -26.76
N VAL A 38 -9.82 8.96 -27.31
CA VAL A 38 -9.92 8.54 -28.71
C VAL A 38 -11.07 7.54 -28.92
N HIS A 39 -11.19 6.55 -28.04
CA HIS A 39 -12.17 5.48 -28.20
C HIS A 39 -12.57 4.83 -26.87
N HIS A 40 -13.81 4.34 -26.76
CA HIS A 40 -14.34 3.77 -25.51
C HIS A 40 -13.58 2.53 -25.02
N ALA A 41 -13.13 1.66 -25.92
CA ALA A 41 -12.29 0.52 -25.55
C ALA A 41 -10.96 0.94 -24.91
N LEU A 42 -10.38 2.05 -25.38
CA LEU A 42 -9.13 2.60 -24.83
C LEU A 42 -9.38 3.30 -23.51
N LEU A 43 -10.53 3.97 -23.35
CA LEU A 43 -10.94 4.59 -22.09
C LEU A 43 -10.85 3.60 -20.93
N ILE A 44 -11.44 2.41 -21.07
CA ILE A 44 -11.48 1.40 -20.00
C ILE A 44 -10.07 1.00 -19.57
N ILE A 45 -9.20 0.68 -20.53
CA ILE A 45 -7.85 0.18 -20.26
C ILE A 45 -6.95 1.30 -19.74
N CYS A 46 -7.07 2.51 -20.31
CA CYS A 46 -6.31 3.66 -19.85
C CYS A 46 -6.72 4.06 -18.42
N GLN A 47 -8.01 4.00 -18.09
CA GLN A 47 -8.49 4.23 -16.72
C GLN A 47 -7.95 3.19 -15.76
N GLU A 48 -8.02 1.90 -16.12
CA GLU A 48 -7.45 0.83 -15.30
C GLU A 48 -5.97 1.10 -15.00
N ARG A 49 -5.19 1.51 -16.00
CA ARG A 49 -3.77 1.85 -15.83
C ARG A 49 -3.52 3.13 -15.04
N LEU A 50 -4.32 4.18 -15.25
CA LEU A 50 -4.18 5.46 -14.55
C LEU A 50 -4.48 5.38 -13.05
N PHE A 51 -5.40 4.49 -12.68
CA PHE A 51 -5.88 4.32 -11.30
C PHE A 51 -5.37 3.05 -10.61
N ARG A 52 -4.54 2.25 -11.29
CA ARG A 52 -3.97 1.01 -10.74
C ARG A 52 -3.21 1.25 -9.45
N ASP A 53 -2.38 2.28 -9.46
CA ASP A 53 -1.45 2.62 -8.39
C ASP A 53 -1.80 4.04 -7.89
N ILE A 54 -2.32 4.12 -6.66
CA ILE A 54 -2.74 5.38 -6.05
C ILE A 54 -1.81 5.74 -4.91
N GLU A 55 -1.36 6.98 -4.88
CA GLU A 55 -0.61 7.55 -3.76
C GLU A 55 -1.50 8.53 -2.98
N LEU A 56 -1.64 8.29 -1.68
CA LEU A 56 -2.33 9.15 -0.73
C LEU A 56 -1.31 9.81 0.18
N SER A 57 -1.27 11.14 0.18
CA SER A 57 -0.41 11.90 1.07
C SER A 57 -1.16 12.25 2.35
N TYR A 58 -0.56 12.05 3.53
CA TYR A 58 -1.09 12.46 4.83
C TYR A 58 -0.06 13.25 5.63
N PHE A 59 -0.53 14.15 6.51
CA PHE A 59 0.35 14.75 7.51
C PHE A 59 0.55 13.79 8.68
N LEU A 60 1.71 13.90 9.33
CA LEU A 60 1.97 13.24 10.59
C LEU A 60 1.80 14.26 11.72
N ASN A 61 0.93 13.98 12.69
CA ASN A 61 0.90 14.72 13.94
C ASN A 61 1.75 14.01 15.00
N ASP A 62 2.52 14.79 15.76
CA ASP A 62 3.64 14.32 16.55
C ASP A 62 3.32 14.20 18.06
N ASP A 63 2.14 13.67 18.41
CA ASP A 63 1.66 13.52 19.81
C ASP A 63 1.97 12.13 20.42
N HIS A 64 3.24 11.83 20.63
CA HIS A 64 3.81 10.54 21.11
C HIS A 64 3.44 9.25 20.36
N LYS A 65 2.46 9.29 19.46
CA LYS A 65 1.98 8.20 18.61
C LYS A 65 2.00 8.64 17.16
N ILE A 66 2.03 7.68 16.25
CA ILE A 66 1.83 7.97 14.82
C ILE A 66 0.35 8.20 14.58
N VAL A 67 -0.01 9.46 14.35
CA VAL A 67 -1.36 9.89 14.02
C VAL A 67 -1.33 10.52 12.63
N PHE A 68 -2.01 9.90 11.67
CA PHE A 68 -2.16 10.45 10.33
C PHE A 68 -3.27 11.49 10.31
N CYS A 69 -3.05 12.62 9.67
CA CYS A 69 -4.05 13.68 9.55
C CYS A 69 -4.27 14.10 8.10
N ASP A 70 -5.54 14.37 7.78
CA ASP A 70 -6.04 14.86 6.50
C ASP A 70 -6.44 16.34 6.63
N GLY A 71 -6.25 17.09 5.55
CA GLY A 71 -6.59 18.50 5.42
C GLY A 71 -6.30 19.00 4.01
N GLN A 72 -6.36 20.31 3.75
CA GLN A 72 -6.29 20.84 2.38
C GLN A 72 -5.00 20.47 1.59
N GLY A 73 -3.90 20.23 2.31
CA GLY A 73 -2.60 19.86 1.73
C GLY A 73 -2.41 18.38 1.42
N THR A 74 -3.39 17.52 1.74
CA THR A 74 -3.31 16.06 1.54
C THR A 74 -4.20 15.62 0.37
N THR A 75 -4.09 14.35 -0.02
CA THR A 75 -4.85 13.79 -1.15
C THR A 75 -5.92 12.80 -0.72
N GLY A 76 -5.94 12.36 0.55
CA GLY A 76 -6.94 11.45 1.11
C GLY A 76 -8.38 11.92 0.87
N HIS A 77 -8.76 13.07 1.41
CA HIS A 77 -10.11 13.62 1.23
C HIS A 77 -10.49 13.86 -0.24
N LYS A 78 -9.54 14.28 -1.08
CA LYS A 78 -9.74 14.49 -2.53
C LYS A 78 -10.07 13.17 -3.21
N PHE A 79 -9.31 12.12 -2.92
CA PHE A 79 -9.53 10.80 -3.48
C PHE A 79 -10.83 10.18 -2.97
N LEU A 80 -11.18 10.38 -1.70
CA LEU A 80 -12.49 9.98 -1.18
C LEU A 80 -13.65 10.68 -1.92
N GLY A 81 -13.51 11.99 -2.20
CA GLY A 81 -14.48 12.73 -3.01
C GLY A 81 -14.58 12.19 -4.44
N LEU A 82 -13.45 11.83 -5.04
CA LEU A 82 -13.41 11.19 -6.37
C LEU A 82 -14.14 9.85 -6.37
N LEU A 83 -13.91 8.99 -5.37
CA LEU A 83 -14.61 7.71 -5.26
C LEU A 83 -16.12 7.89 -5.06
N ALA A 84 -16.53 8.90 -4.30
CA ALA A 84 -17.95 9.22 -4.15
C ALA A 84 -18.60 9.67 -5.47
N ALA A 85 -17.88 10.43 -6.29
CA ALA A 85 -18.35 10.88 -7.60
C ALA A 85 -18.25 9.79 -8.69
N SER A 86 -17.30 8.86 -8.56
CA SER A 86 -17.00 7.84 -9.57
C SER A 86 -16.58 6.52 -8.91
N PRO A 87 -17.53 5.75 -8.35
CA PRO A 87 -17.22 4.56 -7.55
C PRO A 87 -16.48 3.44 -8.31
N HIS A 88 -16.67 3.37 -9.63
CA HIS A 88 -16.00 2.38 -10.48
C HIS A 88 -14.46 2.49 -10.43
N ILE A 89 -13.91 3.67 -10.13
CA ILE A 89 -12.47 3.88 -9.94
C ILE A 89 -11.91 2.94 -8.86
N GLY A 90 -12.66 2.69 -7.79
CA GLY A 90 -12.24 1.79 -6.72
C GLY A 90 -11.93 0.37 -7.18
N SER A 91 -12.58 -0.08 -8.27
CA SER A 91 -12.32 -1.41 -8.86
C SER A 91 -11.01 -1.47 -9.66
N HIS A 92 -10.44 -0.34 -10.06
CA HIS A 92 -9.17 -0.30 -10.78
C HIS A 92 -7.95 -0.27 -9.85
N VAL A 93 -8.11 0.19 -8.61
CA VAL A 93 -7.01 0.31 -7.67
C VAL A 93 -6.52 -1.07 -7.22
N ARG A 94 -5.23 -1.35 -7.49
CA ARG A 94 -4.53 -2.57 -7.06
C ARG A 94 -3.54 -2.27 -5.96
N ASN A 95 -2.89 -1.12 -6.00
CA ASN A 95 -1.87 -0.74 -5.04
C ASN A 95 -2.20 0.63 -4.47
N LEU A 96 -2.10 0.75 -3.14
CA LEU A 96 -2.29 1.99 -2.43
C LEU A 96 -1.02 2.33 -1.66
N THR A 97 -0.46 3.50 -1.90
CA THR A 97 0.74 4.00 -1.23
C THR A 97 0.34 5.13 -0.29
N ILE A 98 0.71 5.02 0.98
CA ILE A 98 0.59 6.08 1.98
C ILE A 98 1.89 6.87 1.98
N ASN A 99 1.88 8.08 1.47
CA ASN A 99 3.00 9.00 1.54
C ASN A 99 2.83 9.93 2.74
N VAL A 100 3.86 10.07 3.57
CA VAL A 100 3.78 10.89 4.77
C VAL A 100 4.56 12.17 4.57
N VAL A 101 3.82 13.28 4.58
CA VAL A 101 4.37 14.61 4.37
C VAL A 101 4.81 15.16 5.72
N GLY A 102 6.12 15.09 5.97
CA GLY A 102 6.74 15.77 7.10
C GLY A 102 7.15 17.19 6.73
N GLY A 103 6.88 18.15 7.62
CA GLY A 103 7.29 19.55 7.45
C GLY A 103 7.20 20.32 8.76
N THR A 104 8.05 21.32 8.93
CA THR A 104 8.13 22.16 10.14
C THR A 104 6.91 23.07 10.33
N ALA A 105 6.15 23.31 9.26
CA ALA A 105 4.91 24.08 9.30
C ALA A 105 3.71 23.14 9.11
N LEU A 106 3.30 22.48 10.19
CA LEU A 106 2.01 21.80 10.19
C LEU A 106 0.91 22.85 9.91
N PRO A 107 -0.13 22.49 9.14
CA PRO A 107 -1.30 23.34 8.99
C PRO A 107 -1.84 23.74 10.38
N LYS A 108 -2.34 24.97 10.51
CA LYS A 108 -2.88 25.48 11.78
C LYS A 108 -4.06 24.64 12.32
N SER A 109 -4.71 23.86 11.46
CA SER A 109 -5.81 22.97 11.82
C SER A 109 -5.81 21.75 10.91
N PHE A 110 -5.85 20.57 11.51
CA PHE A 110 -6.22 19.34 10.81
C PHE A 110 -7.74 19.18 10.84
N GLU A 111 -8.31 18.70 9.75
CA GLU A 111 -9.77 18.49 9.69
C GLU A 111 -10.13 17.14 10.30
N LEU A 112 -9.37 16.09 9.96
CA LEU A 112 -9.64 14.72 10.37
C LEU A 112 -8.34 13.95 10.56
N CYS A 113 -8.20 13.25 11.68
CA CYS A 113 -7.02 12.41 11.95
C CYS A 113 -7.41 10.94 12.17
N SER A 114 -6.43 10.04 12.13
CA SER A 114 -6.58 8.58 12.25
C SER A 114 -7.19 8.13 13.57
N THR A 115 -7.20 8.97 14.59
CA THR A 115 -7.95 8.75 15.84
C THR A 115 -9.48 8.80 15.64
N SER A 116 -9.95 9.47 14.59
CA SER A 116 -11.36 9.62 14.24
C SER A 116 -11.84 8.49 13.32
N PRO A 117 -13.04 7.92 13.53
CA PRO A 117 -13.66 6.98 12.59
C PRO A 117 -13.87 7.57 11.19
N SER A 118 -13.97 8.89 11.09
CA SER A 118 -14.25 9.59 9.84
C SER A 118 -13.01 9.88 9.01
N PHE A 119 -11.82 9.48 9.48
CA PHE A 119 -10.57 9.63 8.73
C PHE A 119 -10.71 9.02 7.33
N SER A 120 -10.27 9.77 6.31
CA SER A 120 -10.57 9.43 4.91
C SER A 120 -10.03 8.06 4.53
N PHE A 121 -8.85 7.67 5.03
CA PHE A 121 -8.22 6.39 4.72
C PHE A 121 -9.14 5.20 5.08
N TYR A 122 -9.75 5.23 6.26
CA TYR A 122 -10.70 4.20 6.70
C TYR A 122 -11.95 4.12 5.84
N ARG A 123 -12.31 5.21 5.16
CA ARG A 123 -13.46 5.26 4.24
C ARG A 123 -13.08 4.88 2.80
N ILE A 124 -11.84 5.12 2.40
CA ILE A 124 -11.33 4.82 1.07
C ILE A 124 -11.17 3.31 0.90
N VAL A 125 -10.41 2.67 1.80
CA VAL A 125 -9.97 1.28 1.62
C VAL A 125 -11.14 0.28 1.43
N PRO A 126 -12.26 0.36 2.17
CA PRO A 126 -13.40 -0.53 1.93
C PRO A 126 -14.03 -0.42 0.53
N GLN A 127 -13.77 0.67 -0.21
CA GLN A 127 -14.26 0.87 -1.58
C GLN A 127 -13.31 0.30 -2.64
N LEU A 128 -12.13 -0.19 -2.24
CA LEU A 128 -11.10 -0.71 -3.15
C LEU A 128 -11.18 -2.24 -3.23
N SER A 129 -12.22 -2.76 -3.88
CA SER A 129 -12.52 -4.20 -3.94
C SER A 129 -11.41 -5.07 -4.54
N ASN A 130 -10.49 -4.44 -5.26
CA ASN A 130 -9.43 -5.07 -6.01
C ASN A 130 -8.03 -4.80 -5.44
N LEU A 131 -7.95 -4.18 -4.25
CA LEU A 131 -6.71 -3.86 -3.57
C LEU A 131 -5.92 -5.14 -3.25
N GLN A 132 -4.64 -5.12 -3.62
CA GLN A 132 -3.69 -6.22 -3.48
C GLN A 132 -2.48 -5.77 -2.67
N GLY A 133 -2.02 -4.54 -2.86
CA GLY A 133 -0.84 -4.00 -2.21
C GLY A 133 -1.12 -2.75 -1.39
N LEU A 134 -0.52 -2.69 -0.21
CA LEU A 134 -0.46 -1.48 0.61
C LEU A 134 0.99 -1.14 0.93
N PHE A 135 1.38 0.10 0.66
CA PHE A 135 2.76 0.57 0.79
C PHE A 135 2.79 1.82 1.66
N ALA A 136 3.87 2.02 2.41
CA ALA A 136 4.10 3.23 3.20
C ALA A 136 5.43 3.85 2.82
N HIS A 137 5.39 5.09 2.30
CA HIS A 137 6.53 5.91 1.95
C HIS A 137 6.63 7.12 2.88
N ASN A 138 7.85 7.43 3.31
CA ASN A 138 8.22 8.57 4.13
C ASN A 138 9.67 8.93 3.82
N ARG A 139 9.88 10.18 3.41
CA ARG A 139 11.21 10.68 3.07
C ARG A 139 12.05 11.06 4.30
N ASN A 140 11.42 11.20 5.46
CA ASN A 140 12.02 11.79 6.65
C ASN A 140 12.29 10.77 7.77
N GLY A 141 12.02 9.48 7.54
CA GLY A 141 12.10 8.43 8.56
C GLY A 141 11.09 8.62 9.71
N PHE A 142 10.80 7.55 10.44
CA PHE A 142 10.07 7.64 11.71
C PHE A 142 10.94 7.12 12.83
N TYR A 143 11.00 7.87 13.92
CA TYR A 143 11.71 7.47 15.15
C TYR A 143 10.74 7.08 16.27
N ARG A 144 9.50 6.70 15.93
CA ARG A 144 8.42 6.50 16.92
C ARG A 144 7.83 5.11 16.84
N ASP A 145 7.42 4.63 18.01
CA ASP A 145 7.31 3.19 18.24
C ASP A 145 5.89 2.63 18.17
N VAL A 146 4.83 3.46 18.14
CA VAL A 146 3.46 2.93 18.23
C VAL A 146 2.44 3.75 17.43
N PHE A 147 1.52 3.02 16.78
CA PHE A 147 0.28 3.56 16.21
C PHE A 147 -0.73 3.98 17.28
N ASP A 148 -1.73 4.76 16.88
CA ASP A 148 -2.98 4.77 17.63
C ASP A 148 -3.74 3.43 17.47
N GLU A 149 -4.48 3.04 18.51
CA GLU A 149 -5.17 1.74 18.60
C GLU A 149 -6.12 1.47 17.42
N ARG A 150 -6.74 2.52 16.88
CA ARG A 150 -7.67 2.40 15.75
C ARG A 150 -6.90 2.13 14.46
N THR A 151 -5.79 2.83 14.24
CA THR A 151 -4.90 2.58 13.10
C THR A 151 -4.35 1.16 13.15
N GLU A 152 -3.87 0.72 14.30
CA GLU A 152 -3.38 -0.64 14.49
C GLU A 152 -4.47 -1.69 14.19
N SER A 153 -5.65 -1.53 14.81
CA SER A 153 -6.81 -2.40 14.55
C SER A 153 -7.20 -2.41 13.07
N PHE A 154 -7.11 -1.27 12.40
CA PHE A 154 -7.41 -1.16 10.97
C PHE A 154 -6.43 -2.00 10.14
N PHE A 155 -5.13 -1.88 10.37
CA PHE A 155 -4.13 -2.70 9.67
C PHE A 155 -4.30 -4.20 9.95
N ILE A 156 -4.62 -4.58 11.19
CA ILE A 156 -4.91 -5.98 11.55
C ILE A 156 -6.05 -6.56 10.73
N ASN A 157 -7.11 -5.79 10.52
CA ASN A 157 -8.25 -6.23 9.74
C ASN A 157 -7.97 -6.20 8.23
N LEU A 158 -7.11 -5.29 7.77
CA LEU A 158 -6.80 -5.12 6.35
C LEU A 158 -5.81 -6.17 5.82
N ALA A 159 -4.74 -6.43 6.57
CA ALA A 159 -3.61 -7.26 6.14
C ALA A 159 -4.01 -8.63 5.56
N PRO A 160 -5.00 -9.38 6.10
CA PRO A 160 -5.41 -10.67 5.57
C PRO A 160 -5.89 -10.66 4.11
N SER A 161 -6.36 -9.51 3.62
CA SER A 161 -6.87 -9.38 2.25
C SER A 161 -5.78 -9.09 1.21
N LEU A 162 -4.58 -8.68 1.65
CA LEU A 162 -3.49 -8.21 0.81
C LEU A 162 -2.56 -9.35 0.36
N THR A 163 -1.94 -9.15 -0.80
CA THR A 163 -0.85 -9.99 -1.33
C THR A 163 0.52 -9.33 -1.16
N LYS A 164 0.56 -8.00 -1.04
CA LYS A 164 1.78 -7.22 -0.85
C LYS A 164 1.57 -6.25 0.31
N LEU A 165 2.54 -6.20 1.20
CA LEU A 165 2.50 -5.29 2.34
C LEU A 165 3.88 -4.71 2.57
N ASP A 166 4.01 -3.42 2.32
CA ASP A 166 5.23 -2.65 2.59
C ASP A 166 4.92 -1.63 3.67
N LEU A 167 5.44 -1.91 4.86
CA LEU A 167 5.32 -1.10 6.06
C LEU A 167 6.71 -0.80 6.59
N PHE A 168 7.71 -0.72 5.71
CA PHE A 168 9.09 -0.42 6.03
C PHE A 168 9.24 0.88 6.82
N LEU A 169 8.31 1.81 6.66
CA LEU A 169 8.35 3.10 7.35
C LEU A 169 7.34 3.17 8.48
N LEU A 170 6.77 2.06 8.90
CA LEU A 170 5.87 2.05 10.03
C LEU A 170 6.57 1.49 11.26
N PRO A 171 6.05 1.77 12.47
CA PRO A 171 6.55 1.16 13.68
C PRO A 171 6.47 -0.37 13.57
N PRO A 172 7.33 -1.09 14.30
CA PRO A 172 7.28 -2.54 14.34
C PRO A 172 5.87 -3.03 14.69
N LEU A 173 5.33 -3.88 13.82
CA LEU A 173 4.03 -4.49 14.04
C LEU A 173 4.14 -5.77 14.87
N PRO A 174 3.11 -6.08 15.67
CA PRO A 174 3.05 -7.36 16.35
C PRO A 174 2.92 -8.47 15.31
N LEU A 175 3.68 -9.56 15.49
CA LEU A 175 3.63 -10.74 14.62
C LEU A 175 2.20 -11.29 14.41
N SER A 176 1.32 -11.12 15.40
CA SER A 176 -0.06 -11.59 15.37
C SER A 176 -0.88 -11.03 14.20
N ILE A 177 -0.49 -9.87 13.64
CA ILE A 177 -1.14 -9.28 12.46
C ILE A 177 -1.12 -10.22 11.25
N PHE A 178 -0.11 -11.08 11.15
CA PHE A 178 0.09 -11.99 10.02
C PHE A 178 -0.63 -13.33 10.17
N SER A 179 -1.27 -13.59 11.31
CA SER A 179 -1.87 -14.89 11.66
C SER A 179 -2.94 -15.41 10.67
N ASN A 180 -3.53 -14.53 9.86
CA ASN A 180 -4.54 -14.85 8.86
C ASN A 180 -4.18 -14.38 7.44
N CYS A 181 -2.92 -13.97 7.22
CA CYS A 181 -2.46 -13.40 5.96
C CYS A 181 -2.11 -14.47 4.91
N ASN A 182 -3.03 -15.40 4.64
CA ASN A 182 -2.77 -16.57 3.77
C ASN A 182 -2.44 -16.21 2.31
N ARG A 183 -2.75 -14.98 1.89
CA ARG A 183 -2.50 -14.46 0.54
C ARG A 183 -1.22 -13.63 0.43
N LEU A 184 -0.62 -13.28 1.57
CA LEU A 184 0.54 -12.39 1.60
C LEU A 184 1.76 -13.12 1.02
N GLU A 185 2.32 -12.55 -0.06
CA GLU A 185 3.49 -13.08 -0.77
C GLU A 185 4.71 -12.17 -0.62
N GLU A 186 4.50 -10.86 -0.51
CA GLU A 186 5.56 -9.85 -0.43
C GLU A 186 5.40 -9.05 0.86
N LEU A 187 6.42 -9.06 1.72
CA LEU A 187 6.43 -8.35 2.99
C LEU A 187 7.72 -7.53 3.15
N HIS A 188 7.57 -6.21 3.27
CA HIS A 188 8.67 -5.30 3.60
C HIS A 188 8.36 -4.59 4.92
N ILE A 189 9.27 -4.64 5.90
CA ILE A 189 9.02 -4.17 7.26
C ILE A 189 10.28 -3.63 7.93
N ASN A 190 10.10 -2.68 8.84
CA ASN A 190 11.14 -2.21 9.75
C ASN A 190 11.00 -2.92 11.11
N GLY A 191 11.49 -4.16 11.13
CA GLY A 191 11.42 -5.02 12.31
C GLY A 191 10.04 -5.64 12.60
N LEU A 192 10.03 -6.52 13.61
CA LEU A 192 8.84 -7.20 14.12
C LEU A 192 8.90 -7.24 15.64
N THR A 193 7.76 -7.04 16.29
CA THR A 193 7.62 -7.27 17.73
C THR A 193 7.06 -8.67 17.99
N MET A 194 7.73 -9.41 18.88
CA MET A 194 7.23 -10.70 19.35
C MET A 194 6.17 -10.47 20.42
N ASP A 195 4.91 -10.58 20.04
CA ASP A 195 3.80 -10.77 20.98
C ASP A 195 3.56 -12.27 21.17
N VAL A 196 4.40 -12.90 22.00
CA VAL A 196 4.36 -14.36 22.23
C VAL A 196 3.13 -14.77 23.05
N ALA A 197 2.50 -13.84 23.77
CA ALA A 197 1.44 -14.16 24.73
C ALA A 197 0.12 -14.58 24.06
N HIS A 198 -0.07 -14.25 22.77
CA HIS A 198 -1.39 -14.32 22.13
C HIS A 198 -1.45 -15.13 20.83
N LEU A 199 -0.38 -15.84 20.45
CA LEU A 199 -0.38 -16.64 19.21
C LEU A 199 -1.05 -18.00 19.44
N PRO A 200 -2.19 -18.33 18.78
CA PRO A 200 -2.70 -19.70 18.75
C PRO A 200 -1.66 -20.69 18.24
N MET A 201 -1.62 -21.87 18.85
CA MET A 201 -0.65 -22.93 18.53
C MET A 201 -0.81 -23.52 17.12
N ASN A 202 -1.99 -23.35 16.48
CA ASN A 202 -2.32 -23.91 15.17
C ASN A 202 -2.68 -22.80 14.18
N MET A 203 -1.69 -22.01 13.76
CA MET A 203 -1.88 -21.02 12.69
C MET A 203 -1.47 -21.58 11.33
N ASN A 204 -2.20 -21.18 10.29
CA ASN A 204 -1.71 -21.30 8.93
C ASN A 204 -0.54 -20.33 8.75
N LYS A 205 0.62 -20.85 8.34
CA LYS A 205 1.78 -20.02 8.11
C LYS A 205 1.68 -19.31 6.75
N VAL A 206 2.02 -18.04 6.73
CA VAL A 206 2.11 -17.18 5.55
C VAL A 206 3.29 -17.62 4.70
N LYS A 207 3.05 -18.02 3.46
CA LYS A 207 4.09 -18.50 2.53
C LYS A 207 4.71 -17.33 1.77
N LEU A 208 5.69 -16.69 2.40
CA LEU A 208 6.36 -15.53 1.81
C LEU A 208 7.27 -15.93 0.64
N ARG A 209 7.26 -15.08 -0.40
CA ARG A 209 8.15 -15.16 -1.57
C ARG A 209 9.19 -14.06 -1.57
N VAL A 210 8.82 -12.88 -1.08
CA VAL A 210 9.71 -11.73 -0.91
C VAL A 210 9.63 -11.27 0.53
N LEU A 211 10.80 -11.15 1.16
CA LEU A 211 10.94 -10.61 2.51
C LEU A 211 12.05 -9.57 2.50
N GLU A 212 11.69 -8.34 2.84
CA GLU A 212 12.63 -7.26 3.08
C GLU A 212 12.50 -6.77 4.51
N VAL A 213 13.63 -6.72 5.20
CA VAL A 213 13.70 -6.34 6.60
C VAL A 213 14.76 -5.27 6.76
N SER A 214 14.36 -4.11 7.27
CA SER A 214 15.29 -3.09 7.75
C SER A 214 15.45 -3.10 9.25
N TYR A 215 16.64 -2.69 9.67
CA TYR A 215 16.98 -2.43 11.06
C TYR A 215 17.05 -0.93 11.28
N GLY A 216 16.01 -0.38 11.92
CA GLY A 216 16.06 0.97 12.46
C GLY A 216 17.15 1.13 13.54
N PRO A 217 17.78 2.31 13.68
CA PRO A 217 18.87 2.57 14.62
C PRO A 217 18.46 2.43 16.10
N THR A 218 17.15 2.40 16.38
CA THR A 218 16.58 2.36 17.73
C THR A 218 16.37 0.95 18.26
N HIS A 219 16.51 -0.09 17.42
CA HIS A 219 16.36 -1.45 17.90
C HIS A 219 17.64 -1.95 18.54
N ASP A 220 17.57 -2.30 19.84
CA ASP A 220 18.50 -3.24 20.45
C ASP A 220 18.77 -4.33 19.42
N ASN A 221 20.05 -4.56 19.06
CA ASN A 221 20.54 -5.51 18.04
C ASN A 221 20.18 -6.98 18.35
N LYS A 222 18.91 -7.25 18.68
CA LYS A 222 18.37 -8.55 18.99
C LYS A 222 18.26 -9.29 17.67
N PRO A 223 18.83 -10.49 17.57
CA PRO A 223 18.75 -11.27 16.36
C PRO A 223 17.28 -11.54 16.03
N MET A 224 16.90 -11.34 14.77
CA MET A 224 15.56 -11.67 14.25
C MET A 224 15.40 -13.17 13.96
N THR A 225 16.48 -13.95 14.07
CA THR A 225 16.44 -15.41 13.84
C THR A 225 15.34 -16.13 14.64
N PRO A 226 15.01 -15.78 15.91
CA PRO A 226 13.95 -16.45 16.65
C PRO A 226 12.56 -16.26 16.01
N LEU A 227 12.34 -15.16 15.29
CA LEU A 227 11.06 -14.87 14.62
C LEU A 227 10.76 -15.87 13.51
N PHE A 228 11.78 -16.45 12.88
CA PHE A 228 11.63 -17.37 11.76
C PHE A 228 11.82 -18.84 12.18
N SER A 229 12.60 -19.09 13.24
CA SER A 229 12.84 -20.44 13.73
C SER A 229 11.78 -20.94 14.72
N ALA A 230 11.01 -20.04 15.35
CA ALA A 230 9.99 -20.45 16.31
C ALA A 230 8.86 -21.25 15.64
N PRO A 231 8.42 -22.38 16.22
CA PRO A 231 7.26 -23.12 15.72
C PRO A 231 6.00 -22.25 15.64
N SER A 232 5.88 -21.28 16.56
CA SER A 232 4.79 -20.30 16.66
C SER A 232 4.89 -19.15 15.65
N SER A 233 5.93 -19.10 14.81
CA SER A 233 6.03 -18.05 13.79
C SER A 233 4.88 -18.16 12.79
N PRO A 234 4.14 -17.07 12.53
CA PRO A 234 3.14 -17.04 11.48
C PRO A 234 3.77 -16.98 10.08
N LEU A 235 5.10 -16.82 9.97
CA LEU A 235 5.79 -16.69 8.69
C LEU A 235 6.46 -18.02 8.31
N ASP A 236 6.18 -18.49 7.10
CA ASP A 236 6.84 -19.62 6.45
C ASP A 236 7.73 -19.10 5.31
N ILE A 237 9.04 -19.19 5.53
CA ILE A 237 10.08 -18.76 4.59
C ILE A 237 10.57 -19.89 3.68
N SER A 238 9.95 -21.08 3.70
CA SER A 238 10.34 -22.21 2.84
C SER A 238 10.18 -21.95 1.34
N HIS A 239 9.33 -20.98 0.97
CA HIS A 239 9.06 -20.57 -0.40
C HIS A 239 9.75 -19.25 -0.80
N LEU A 240 10.66 -18.75 0.03
CA LEU A 240 11.30 -17.47 -0.17
C LEU A 240 12.20 -17.48 -1.41
N ARG A 241 12.03 -16.48 -2.27
CA ARG A 241 12.80 -16.28 -3.51
C ARG A 241 13.72 -15.08 -3.44
N SER A 242 13.34 -14.08 -2.63
CA SER A 242 14.12 -12.88 -2.40
C SER A 242 14.14 -12.58 -0.90
N LEU A 243 15.35 -12.41 -0.37
CA LEU A 243 15.60 -11.95 0.99
C LEU A 243 16.52 -10.74 0.92
N LYS A 244 16.09 -9.63 1.50
CA LYS A 244 16.91 -8.43 1.63
C LYS A 244 16.93 -7.99 3.09
N LEU A 245 18.14 -7.83 3.61
CA LEU A 245 18.40 -7.38 4.97
C LEU A 245 19.16 -6.06 4.87
N GLU A 246 18.54 -4.96 5.28
CA GLU A 246 19.15 -3.63 5.27
C GLU A 246 19.53 -3.21 6.68
N GLY A 247 20.83 -3.05 6.93
CA GLY A 247 21.32 -2.31 8.10
C GLY A 247 21.37 -0.83 7.76
N ILE A 248 20.68 0.00 8.54
CA ILE A 248 20.74 1.47 8.44
C ILE A 248 21.95 2.00 9.21
#